data_AF-A0AAD8FHM4-F1
#
_entry.id   AF-A0AAD8FHM4-F1
#
_cell.length_a   1.000
_cell.length_b   1.000
_cell.length_c   1.000
_cell.angle_alpha   90.00
_cell.angle_beta   90.00
_cell.angle_gamma   90.00
#
_symmetry.space_group_name_H-M   'P 1'
#
loop_
_entity.id
_entity.type
_entity.pdbx_description
1 polymer ?
#
loop_
_entity_poly.entity_id
_entity_poly.type
_entity_poly.pdbx_seq_one_letter_code
_entity_poly.pdbx_strand_id
1 'polypeptide(L)' 'MHTQQGHIETVLKAKQLPYQLIDIAQDTSKKDEMRLKCGNETAVAPQIFNEDFYCG' A
#
# COMPACT_ATOMS: atom_id res chain seq x y z
N MET A 1 -10.04 -10.19 13.46
CA MET A 1 -8.60 -10.18 13.14
C MET A 1 -8.30 -8.88 12.41
N HIS A 2 -7.52 -7.97 13.00
CA HIS A 2 -7.09 -6.77 12.28
C HIS A 2 -5.95 -7.18 11.34
N THR A 3 -6.21 -7.13 10.04
CA THR A 3 -5.16 -7.28 9.03
C THR A 3 -4.21 -6.09 9.15
N GLN A 4 -2.92 -6.29 8.84
CA GLN A 4 -1.89 -5.23 8.94
C GLN A 4 -2.32 -3.96 8.19
N GLN A 5 -2.96 -4.12 7.03
CA GLN A 5 -3.54 -3.04 6.22
C GLN A 5 -4.63 -2.25 6.97
N GLY A 6 -5.57 -2.92 7.65
CA GLY A 6 -6.65 -2.24 8.36
C GLY A 6 -6.15 -1.39 9.54
N HIS A 7 -5.05 -1.79 10.18
CA HIS A 7 -4.41 -0.98 11.22
C HIS A 7 -3.81 0.30 10.63
N ILE A 8 -3.07 0.19 9.51
CA ILE A 8 -2.45 1.34 8.83
C ILE A 8 -3.50 2.36 8.41
N GLU A 9 -4.59 1.92 7.76
CA GLU A 9 -5.68 2.81 7.36
C GLU A 9 -6.31 3.55 8.56
N THR A 10 -6.48 2.85 9.68
CA THR A 10 -7.02 3.46 10.91
C THR A 10 -6.10 4.57 11.42
N VAL A 11 -4.78 4.33 11.44
CA VAL A 11 -3.78 5.31 11.89
C VAL A 11 -3.73 6.52 10.95
N LEU A 12 -3.74 6.30 9.63
CA LEU A 12 -3.75 7.39 8.64
C LEU A 12 -4.99 8.28 8.78
N LYS A 13 -6.17 7.65 8.91
CA LYS A 13 -7.44 8.35 9.15
C LYS A 13 -7.40 9.16 10.46
N ALA A 14 -6.91 8.56 11.56
CA ALA A 14 -6.83 9.24 12.85
C ALA A 14 -5.90 10.47 12.82
N LYS A 15 -4.84 10.42 12.00
CA LYS A 15 -3.91 11.53 11.79
C LYS A 15 -4.38 12.56 10.76
N GLN A 16 -5.53 12.35 10.12
CA GLN A 16 -6.05 13.19 9.04
C GLN A 16 -5.04 13.36 7.89
N LEU A 17 -4.22 12.34 7.65
CA LEU A 17 -3.28 12.35 6.54
C LEU A 17 -4.04 11.99 5.25
N PRO A 18 -3.97 12.82 4.19
CA PRO A 18 -4.54 12.44 2.91
C PRO A 18 -3.74 11.29 2.33
N TYR A 19 -4.44 10.26 1.85
CA TYR A 19 -3.83 9.12 1.17
C TYR A 19 -4.79 8.58 0.11
N GLN A 20 -4.23 7.94 -0.91
CA GLN A 20 -4.99 7.20 -1.90
C GLN A 20 -4.92 5.71 -1.60
N LEU A 21 -6.08 5.07 -1.46
CA LEU A 21 -6.15 3.61 -1.37
C LEU A 21 -6.14 3.04 -2.80
N ILE A 22 -5.18 2.17 -3.09
CA ILE A 22 -5.07 1.46 -4.36
C ILE A 22 -5.32 -0.03 -4.08
N ASP A 23 -6.44 -0.56 -4.58
CA ASP A 23 -6.77 -1.98 -4.45
C ASP A 23 -6.10 -2.80 -5.56
N ILE A 24 -5.01 -3.47 -5.21
CA ILE A 24 -4.23 -4.32 -6.12
C ILE A 24 -4.89 -5.67 -6.42
N ALA A 25 -5.96 -6.05 -5.70
CA ALA A 25 -6.65 -7.31 -5.94
C ALA A 25 -7.52 -7.26 -7.20
N GLN A 26 -7.98 -6.07 -7.59
CA GLN A 26 -8.85 -5.85 -8.75
C GLN A 26 -8.07 -5.58 -10.04
N ASP A 27 -6.79 -5.17 -9.95
CA ASP A 27 -5.95 -4.84 -11.10
C ASP A 27 -4.54 -5.41 -10.95
N THR A 28 -4.23 -6.43 -11.75
CA THR A 28 -2.91 -7.07 -11.79
C THR A 28 -1.81 -6.07 -12.16
N SER A 29 -2.09 -5.07 -13.00
CA SER A 29 -1.11 -4.05 -13.39
C SER A 29 -0.65 -3.23 -12.19
N LYS A 30 -1.57 -2.95 -11.25
CA LYS A 30 -1.25 -2.23 -10.00
C LYS A 30 -0.45 -3.08 -9.02
N LYS A 31 -0.69 -4.39 -8.98
CA LYS A 31 0.14 -5.34 -8.23
C LYS A 31 1.56 -5.39 -8.79
N ASP A 32 1.72 -5.41 -10.10
CA ASP A 32 3.02 -5.45 -10.76
C ASP A 32 3.77 -4.12 -10.59
N GLU A 33 3.08 -2.97 -10.71
CA GLU A 33 3.62 -1.64 -10.40
C GLU A 33 4.15 -1.57 -8.95
N MET A 34 3.35 -2.05 -7.98
CA MET A 34 3.75 -2.10 -6.57
C MET A 34 5.03 -2.93 -6.38
N ARG A 35 5.08 -4.15 -6.93
CA ARG A 35 6.25 -5.04 -6.80
C ARG A 35 7.50 -4.45 -7.43
N LEU A 36 7.37 -3.82 -8.59
CA LEU A 36 8.46 -3.12 -9.26
C LEU A 36 8.99 -1.96 -8.41
N LYS A 37 8.09 -1.11 -7.89
CA LYS A 37 8.46 0.03 -7.03
C LYS A 37 9.07 -0.41 -5.69
N CYS A 38 8.63 -1.53 -5.13
CA CYS A 38 9.25 -2.14 -3.95
C CYS A 38 10.61 -2.81 -4.25
N GLY A 39 10.92 -3.09 -5.51
CA GLY A 39 12.06 -3.96 -5.89
C GLY A 39 11.91 -5.40 -5.38
N ASN A 40 10.68 -5.89 -5.19
CA ASN A 40 10.39 -7.22 -4.66
C ASN A 40 9.20 -7.88 -5.39
N GLU A 41 9.48 -8.90 -6.19
CA GLU A 41 8.50 -9.63 -7.02
C GLU A 41 7.46 -10.43 -6.19
N THR A 42 7.75 -10.67 -4.92
CA THR A 42 6.87 -11.41 -4.00
C THR A 42 6.17 -10.51 -2.99
N ALA A 43 6.30 -9.19 -3.11
CA ALA A 43 5.65 -8.24 -2.21
C ALA A 43 4.14 -8.45 -2.14
N VAL A 44 3.60 -8.28 -0.94
CA VAL A 44 2.19 -8.41 -0.59
C VAL A 44 1.70 -7.13 0.08
N ALA A 45 0.43 -6.80 -0.07
CA ALA A 45 -0.16 -5.67 0.65
C ALA A 45 -0.09 -5.88 2.18
N PRO A 46 -0.03 -4.80 2.98
CA PRO A 46 0.05 -3.39 2.60
C PRO A 46 1.45 -2.95 2.15
N GLN A 47 1.51 -1.95 1.28
CA GLN A 47 2.75 -1.27 0.83
C GLN A 47 2.44 0.23 0.72
N ILE A 48 3.28 1.08 1.31
CA ILE A 48 3.08 2.52 1.40
C ILE A 48 4.12 3.23 0.53
N PHE A 49 3.63 4.16 -0.28
CA PHE A 49 4.45 5.05 -1.08
C PHE A 49 4.07 6.50 -0.78
N ASN A 50 5.07 7.35 -0.66
CA ASN A 50 4.89 8.79 -0.73
C ASN A 50 5.36 9.24 -2.11
N GLU A 51 4.40 9.41 -3.03
CA GLU A 51 4.67 9.60 -4.46
C GLU A 51 5.52 8.44 -5.03
N ASP A 52 6.78 8.70 -5.38
CA ASP A 52 7.71 7.68 -5.89
C ASP A 52 8.63 7.10 -4.80
N PHE A 53 8.56 7.62 -3.57
CA PHE A 53 9.37 7.15 -2.47
C PHE A 53 8.69 5.99 -1.73
N TYR A 54 9.34 4.83 -1.70
CA TYR A 54 8.86 3.66 -0.97
C TYR A 54 9.09 3.81 0.54
N CYS A 55 8.03 3.73 1.33
CA CYS A 55 8.04 3.93 2.78
C CYS A 55 8.04 2.62 3.59
N GLY A 56 7.68 1.49 2.95
CA GLY A 56 7.53 0.17 3.59
C GLY A 56 6.13 -0.42 3.47
#